data_AF-A0A9D2BYB5-F1
#
_entry.id   AF-A0A9D2BYB5-F1
#
_cell.length_a   1.000
_cell.length_b   1.000
_cell.length_c   1.000
_cell.angle_alpha   90.00
_cell.angle_beta   90.00
_cell.angle_gamma   90.00
#
_symmetry.space_group_name_H-M   'P 1'
#
loop_
_entity.id
_entity.type
_entity.pdbx_description
1 polymer ?
#
loop_
_entity_poly.entity_id
_entity_poly.type
_entity_poly.pdbx_seq_one_letter_code
_entity_poly.pdbx_strand_id
1 'polypeptide(L)'
;MKHIKRLSALLLAVCMAASLSVSAFAAAAPTAEELAYLDLENAAPELQDQILAARCELVYGDQAWTVNGTAYRILPNGSKEVIPEFSTLFPDWDVSKITTYAQTKWDRNRLRTVGIYRSASRSSSIGYDGVVNLPIASSVNLGYNFYSFTGDGSTVYAYAKTLPGDKYNIAIYDEDLKSDVCYMPNTIPGRDYGCIFASVNGHRYDCRASSVGLSGHAKMMVEVE
;
A
#
# COMPACT_ATOMS: atom_id res chain seq x y z
N MET A 1 -20.24 -4.01 -78.38
CA MET A 1 -20.71 -4.37 -77.02
C MET A 1 -19.63 -4.95 -76.08
N LYS A 2 -18.32 -4.74 -76.32
CA LYS A 2 -17.22 -5.20 -75.42
C LYS A 2 -16.70 -4.14 -74.44
N HIS A 3 -17.08 -2.86 -74.62
CA HIS A 3 -16.56 -1.75 -73.80
C HIS A 3 -17.43 -1.36 -72.61
N ILE A 4 -18.69 -1.83 -72.54
CA ILE A 4 -19.61 -1.48 -71.43
C ILE A 4 -19.38 -2.38 -70.20
N LYS A 5 -18.84 -3.60 -70.37
CA LYS A 5 -18.56 -4.53 -69.26
C LYS A 5 -17.33 -4.16 -68.41
N ARG A 6 -16.48 -3.24 -68.88
CA ARG A 6 -15.27 -2.81 -68.13
C ARG A 6 -15.51 -1.62 -67.21
N LEU A 7 -16.58 -0.85 -67.41
CA LEU A 7 -16.93 0.26 -66.50
C LEU A 7 -17.72 -0.18 -65.26
N SER A 8 -18.48 -1.28 -65.35
CA SER A 8 -19.27 -1.78 -64.21
C SER A 8 -18.44 -2.46 -63.11
N ALA A 9 -17.21 -2.89 -63.43
CA ALA A 9 -16.30 -3.50 -62.45
C ALA A 9 -15.50 -2.45 -61.65
N LEU A 10 -15.39 -1.21 -62.13
CA LEU A 10 -14.70 -0.14 -61.40
C LEU A 10 -15.57 0.55 -60.36
N LEU A 11 -16.90 0.58 -60.53
CA LEU A 11 -17.79 1.21 -59.54
C LEU A 11 -17.98 0.37 -58.26
N LEU A 12 -17.83 -0.96 -58.34
CA LEU A 12 -17.95 -1.84 -57.17
C LEU A 12 -16.67 -1.90 -56.32
N ALA A 13 -15.51 -1.57 -56.90
CA ALA A 13 -14.22 -1.56 -56.21
C ALA A 13 -13.97 -0.27 -55.39
N VAL A 14 -14.66 0.83 -55.72
CA VAL A 14 -14.51 2.11 -55.01
C VAL A 14 -15.43 2.20 -53.79
N CYS A 15 -16.52 1.42 -53.73
CA CYS A 15 -17.41 1.38 -52.56
C CYS A 15 -16.91 0.48 -51.42
N MET A 16 -15.97 -0.44 -51.65
CA MET A 16 -15.35 -1.28 -50.60
C MET A 16 -14.09 -0.67 -49.97
N ALA A 17 -13.52 0.38 -50.56
CA ALA A 17 -12.31 1.03 -50.05
C ALA A 17 -12.58 2.25 -49.15
N ALA A 18 -13.85 2.53 -48.85
CA ALA A 18 -14.26 3.45 -47.79
C ALA A 18 -14.81 2.65 -46.60
N SER A 19 -14.11 1.57 -46.21
CA SER A 19 -14.18 1.13 -44.82
C SER A 19 -13.71 2.31 -44.00
N LEU A 20 -14.66 3.00 -43.37
CA LEU A 20 -14.41 3.96 -42.33
C LEU A 20 -13.35 3.36 -41.41
N SER A 21 -12.11 3.80 -41.57
CA SER A 21 -11.12 3.76 -40.52
C SER A 21 -11.71 4.67 -39.45
N VAL A 22 -12.61 4.09 -38.65
CA VAL A 22 -12.85 4.59 -37.30
C VAL A 22 -11.47 4.52 -36.70
N SER A 23 -10.80 5.67 -36.69
CA SER A 23 -9.63 5.87 -35.88
C SER A 23 -10.09 5.41 -34.51
N ALA A 24 -9.65 4.23 -34.08
CA ALA A 24 -9.73 3.86 -32.70
C ALA A 24 -8.89 4.91 -31.99
N PHE A 25 -9.54 6.02 -31.61
CA PHE A 25 -9.02 6.90 -30.60
C PHE A 25 -8.82 5.95 -29.44
N ALA A 26 -7.56 5.58 -29.20
CA ALA A 26 -7.19 4.80 -28.04
C ALA A 26 -7.72 5.61 -26.87
N ALA A 27 -8.86 5.19 -26.31
CA ALA A 27 -9.37 5.76 -25.09
C ALA A 27 -8.21 5.65 -24.11
N ALA A 28 -7.85 6.77 -23.48
CA ALA A 28 -6.80 6.77 -22.47
C ALA A 28 -7.12 5.67 -21.46
N ALA A 29 -6.10 4.89 -21.08
CA ALA A 29 -6.30 3.91 -20.03
C ALA A 29 -6.80 4.64 -18.77
N PRO A 30 -7.79 4.07 -18.05
CA PRO A 30 -8.33 4.72 -16.86
C PRO A 30 -7.23 4.93 -15.81
N THR A 31 -7.31 6.04 -15.07
CA THR A 31 -6.35 6.30 -13.99
C THR A 31 -6.59 5.36 -12.79
N ALA A 32 -5.63 5.30 -11.86
CA ALA A 32 -5.81 4.56 -10.62
C ALA A 32 -7.02 5.11 -9.83
N GLU A 33 -7.19 6.42 -9.76
CA GLU A 33 -8.35 7.04 -9.11
C GLU A 33 -9.65 6.61 -9.79
N GLU A 34 -9.74 6.68 -11.11
CA GLU A 34 -10.95 6.27 -11.84
C GLU A 34 -11.29 4.79 -11.58
N LEU A 35 -10.29 3.91 -11.56
CA LEU A 35 -10.46 2.49 -11.25
C LEU A 35 -10.85 2.26 -9.80
N ALA A 36 -10.21 2.92 -8.84
CA ALA A 36 -10.37 2.65 -7.41
C ALA A 36 -11.81 2.90 -6.91
N TYR A 37 -12.52 3.85 -7.52
CA TYR A 37 -13.89 4.22 -7.19
C TYR A 37 -14.98 3.46 -7.96
N LEU A 38 -14.61 2.48 -8.79
CA LEU A 38 -15.59 1.57 -9.39
C LEU A 38 -16.17 0.62 -8.32
N ASP A 39 -17.34 0.08 -8.65
CA ASP A 39 -18.04 -0.89 -7.81
C ASP A 39 -17.28 -2.22 -7.78
N LEU A 40 -16.65 -2.50 -6.63
CA LEU A 40 -15.89 -3.71 -6.42
C LEU A 40 -16.79 -4.97 -6.40
N GLU A 41 -17.94 -4.91 -5.74
CA GLU A 41 -18.70 -6.13 -5.44
C GLU A 41 -19.43 -6.67 -6.68
N ASN A 42 -19.79 -5.80 -7.63
CA ASN A 42 -20.48 -6.18 -8.86
C ASN A 42 -19.58 -6.27 -10.11
N ALA A 43 -18.29 -5.96 -9.98
CA ALA A 43 -17.34 -6.04 -11.10
C ALA A 43 -16.99 -7.48 -11.51
N ALA A 44 -16.59 -7.66 -12.78
CA ALA A 44 -16.01 -8.91 -13.25
C ALA A 44 -14.65 -9.18 -12.56
N PRO A 45 -14.21 -10.44 -12.39
CA PRO A 45 -13.01 -10.78 -11.61
C PRO A 45 -11.74 -10.02 -12.01
N GLU A 46 -11.50 -9.86 -13.32
CA GLU A 46 -10.34 -9.12 -13.82
C GLU A 46 -10.41 -7.63 -13.47
N LEU A 47 -11.61 -7.06 -13.47
CA LEU A 47 -11.84 -5.67 -13.07
C LEU A 47 -11.74 -5.51 -11.55
N GLN A 48 -12.21 -6.48 -10.76
CA GLN A 48 -12.02 -6.48 -9.30
C GLN A 48 -10.53 -6.42 -8.93
N ASP A 49 -9.68 -7.16 -9.64
CA ASP A 49 -8.23 -7.12 -9.47
C ASP A 49 -7.66 -5.71 -9.71
N GLN A 50 -8.10 -5.07 -10.80
CA GLN A 50 -7.69 -3.71 -11.16
C GLN A 50 -8.18 -2.68 -10.12
N ILE A 51 -9.43 -2.79 -9.66
CA ILE A 51 -10.00 -1.94 -8.62
C ILE A 51 -9.18 -2.06 -7.34
N LEU A 52 -8.89 -3.28 -6.88
CA LEU A 52 -8.13 -3.51 -5.65
C LEU A 52 -6.68 -3.05 -5.77
N ALA A 53 -6.04 -3.25 -6.92
CA ALA A 53 -4.69 -2.71 -7.19
C ALA A 53 -4.68 -1.19 -7.09
N ALA A 54 -5.66 -0.53 -7.70
CA ALA A 54 -5.78 0.91 -7.67
C ALA A 54 -6.09 1.45 -6.26
N ARG A 55 -6.95 0.77 -5.50
CA ARG A 55 -7.20 1.10 -4.09
C ARG A 55 -5.92 0.97 -3.24
N CYS A 56 -5.09 -0.04 -3.47
CA CYS A 56 -3.80 -0.17 -2.79
C CYS A 56 -2.88 1.02 -3.08
N GLU A 57 -2.83 1.47 -4.33
CA GLU A 57 -2.02 2.62 -4.72
C GLU A 57 -2.43 3.91 -3.99
N LEU A 58 -3.74 4.14 -3.84
CA LEU A 58 -4.23 5.31 -3.12
C LEU A 58 -4.05 5.17 -1.59
N VAL A 59 -4.37 4.00 -1.04
CA VAL A 59 -4.28 3.74 0.41
C VAL A 59 -2.84 3.75 0.91
N TYR A 60 -1.89 3.23 0.13
CA TYR A 60 -0.48 3.18 0.49
C TYR A 60 0.37 4.21 -0.28
N GLY A 61 -0.28 5.29 -0.75
CA GLY A 61 0.36 6.43 -1.39
C GLY A 61 0.92 7.44 -0.39
N ASP A 62 0.62 8.71 -0.58
CA ASP A 62 1.17 9.82 0.21
C ASP A 62 0.29 10.26 1.41
N GLN A 63 -0.90 9.69 1.56
CA GLN A 63 -1.84 10.05 2.62
C GLN A 63 -1.69 9.16 3.86
N ALA A 64 -1.42 9.77 5.02
CA ALA A 64 -1.44 9.07 6.30
C ALA A 64 -2.88 8.78 6.77
N TRP A 65 -3.08 7.65 7.43
CA TRP A 65 -4.36 7.28 8.03
C TRP A 65 -4.22 6.33 9.21
N THR A 66 -5.22 6.31 10.07
CA THR A 66 -5.37 5.36 11.18
C THR A 66 -6.76 4.74 11.17
N VAL A 67 -6.90 3.59 11.83
CA VAL A 67 -8.18 2.94 12.09
C VAL A 67 -8.51 3.12 13.57
N ASN A 68 -9.72 3.62 13.87
CA ASN A 68 -10.25 3.82 15.22
C ASN A 68 -9.42 4.78 16.09
N GLY A 69 -8.71 5.73 15.49
CA GLY A 69 -7.94 6.76 16.19
C GLY A 69 -6.77 6.19 16.99
N THR A 70 -6.35 4.97 16.67
CA THR A 70 -5.46 4.19 17.52
C THR A 70 -4.00 4.66 17.42
N ALA A 71 -3.63 5.29 16.30
CA ALA A 71 -2.27 5.73 16.03
C ALA A 71 -2.16 7.25 15.78
N TYR A 72 -1.06 7.84 16.24
CA TYR A 72 -0.72 9.24 16.05
C TYR A 72 0.80 9.43 15.87
N ARG A 73 1.21 10.66 15.58
CA ARG A 73 2.63 11.09 15.56
C ARG A 73 2.85 12.26 16.51
N ILE A 74 4.09 12.52 16.89
CA ILE A 74 4.47 13.73 17.62
C ILE A 74 5.20 14.67 16.64
N LEU A 75 4.76 15.92 16.59
CA LEU A 75 5.38 16.98 15.79
C LEU A 75 6.67 17.48 16.47
N PRO A 76 7.58 18.17 15.74
CA PRO A 76 8.81 18.71 16.34
C PRO A 76 8.59 19.63 17.55
N ASN A 77 7.40 20.23 17.66
CA ASN A 77 7.01 21.11 18.76
C ASN A 77 6.43 20.35 19.98
N GLY A 78 6.44 19.01 19.96
CA GLY A 78 5.93 18.14 21.02
C GLY A 78 4.42 17.92 21.01
N SER A 79 3.68 18.53 20.09
CA SER A 79 2.23 18.31 19.97
C SER A 79 1.90 17.01 19.24
N LYS A 80 0.79 16.37 19.61
CA LYS A 80 0.28 15.18 18.90
C LYS A 80 -0.37 15.61 17.59
N GLU A 81 0.12 15.09 16.46
CA GLU A 81 -0.55 15.19 15.17
C GLU A 81 -1.68 14.17 15.12
N VAL A 82 -2.90 14.66 14.90
CA VAL A 82 -4.06 13.79 14.69
C VAL A 82 -4.02 13.29 13.25
N ILE A 83 -3.89 11.98 13.10
CA ILE A 83 -3.91 11.32 11.80
C ILE A 83 -5.37 11.06 11.40
N PRO A 84 -5.79 11.33 10.15
CA PRO A 84 -7.17 11.12 9.72
C PRO A 84 -7.61 9.65 9.83
N GLU A 85 -8.91 9.45 10.12
CA GLU A 85 -9.50 8.12 10.06
C GLU A 85 -9.57 7.60 8.63
N PHE A 86 -9.24 6.31 8.45
CA PHE A 86 -9.32 5.63 7.16
C PHE A 86 -10.72 5.76 6.53
N SER A 87 -11.77 5.53 7.32
CA SER A 87 -13.17 5.60 6.84
C SER A 87 -13.62 7.01 6.47
N THR A 88 -12.92 8.05 6.94
CA THR A 88 -13.19 9.43 6.54
C THR A 88 -12.56 9.73 5.18
N LEU A 89 -11.36 9.19 4.92
CA LEU A 89 -10.63 9.39 3.67
C LEU A 89 -11.16 8.50 2.54
N PHE A 90 -11.53 7.27 2.87
CA PHE A 90 -12.00 6.25 1.94
C PHE A 90 -13.33 5.66 2.44
N PRO A 91 -14.45 6.39 2.29
CA PRO A 91 -15.76 5.90 2.67
C PRO A 91 -16.09 4.59 1.95
N ASP A 92 -16.77 3.69 2.65
CA ASP A 92 -17.25 2.39 2.15
C ASP A 92 -16.15 1.40 1.74
N TRP A 93 -14.87 1.75 1.90
CA TRP A 93 -13.76 0.84 1.60
C TRP A 93 -13.44 -0.02 2.82
N ASP A 94 -13.19 -1.30 2.55
CA ASP A 94 -12.75 -2.25 3.57
C ASP A 94 -11.22 -2.34 3.54
N VAL A 95 -10.57 -1.72 4.52
CA VAL A 95 -9.11 -1.77 4.68
C VAL A 95 -8.60 -3.21 4.78
N SER A 96 -9.33 -4.12 5.43
CA SER A 96 -8.90 -5.51 5.58
C SER A 96 -8.87 -6.24 4.24
N LYS A 97 -9.84 -5.99 3.36
CA LYS A 97 -9.83 -6.52 1.98
C LYS A 97 -8.63 -5.98 1.19
N ILE A 98 -8.34 -4.68 1.30
CA ILE A 98 -7.23 -4.02 0.60
C ILE A 98 -5.88 -4.56 1.11
N THR A 99 -5.68 -4.60 2.43
CA THR A 99 -4.47 -5.17 3.04
C THR A 99 -4.29 -6.63 2.63
N THR A 100 -5.35 -7.44 2.67
CA THR A 100 -5.28 -8.85 2.26
C THR A 100 -4.87 -8.97 0.80
N TYR A 101 -5.49 -8.19 -0.10
CA TYR A 101 -5.12 -8.17 -1.50
C TYR A 101 -3.63 -7.84 -1.69
N ALA A 102 -3.16 -6.74 -1.09
CA ALA A 102 -1.76 -6.34 -1.18
C ALA A 102 -0.80 -7.41 -0.63
N GLN A 103 -1.14 -8.07 0.48
CA GLN A 103 -0.35 -9.18 1.04
C GLN A 103 -0.33 -10.43 0.15
N THR A 104 -1.38 -10.69 -0.65
CA THR A 104 -1.42 -11.83 -1.58
C THR A 104 -0.68 -11.56 -2.88
N LYS A 105 -0.71 -10.32 -3.37
CA LYS A 105 -0.02 -9.90 -4.60
C LYS A 105 1.45 -9.65 -4.36
N TRP A 106 1.81 -9.14 -3.19
CA TRP A 106 3.18 -9.14 -2.73
C TRP A 106 3.59 -10.54 -2.30
N ASP A 107 4.83 -10.93 -2.56
CA ASP A 107 5.36 -12.21 -2.11
C ASP A 107 5.27 -12.30 -0.58
N ARG A 108 4.27 -13.03 -0.05
CA ARG A 108 4.10 -13.28 1.40
C ARG A 108 5.39 -13.72 2.07
N ASN A 109 6.30 -14.39 1.34
CA ASN A 109 7.57 -14.76 1.90
C ASN A 109 8.41 -13.52 2.20
N ARG A 110 8.44 -12.48 1.37
CA ARG A 110 9.19 -11.23 1.65
C ARG A 110 8.60 -10.39 2.78
N LEU A 111 7.27 -10.39 2.96
CA LEU A 111 6.62 -9.81 4.14
C LEU A 111 6.95 -10.56 5.43
N ARG A 112 7.34 -11.84 5.36
CA ARG A 112 7.72 -12.67 6.51
C ARG A 112 9.24 -12.93 6.62
N THR A 113 10.02 -12.55 5.60
CA THR A 113 11.41 -12.98 5.38
C THR A 113 12.26 -11.78 4.99
N VAL A 114 12.52 -10.85 5.92
CA VAL A 114 13.88 -10.36 6.21
C VAL A 114 13.96 -9.97 7.70
N GLY A 115 13.83 -10.98 8.55
CA GLY A 115 14.53 -11.04 9.82
C GLY A 115 15.55 -12.18 9.71
N ILE A 116 16.72 -11.91 9.13
CA ILE A 116 17.93 -12.63 9.58
C ILE A 116 18.25 -11.92 10.90
N TYR A 117 17.61 -12.23 12.03
CA TYR A 117 17.58 -13.53 12.67
C TYR A 117 16.16 -14.05 12.97
N ARG A 118 16.01 -15.36 12.73
CA ARG A 118 14.90 -16.20 13.16
C ARG A 118 14.47 -15.92 14.60
N SER A 119 13.23 -15.50 14.78
CA SER A 119 12.27 -16.23 15.60
C SER A 119 10.88 -15.67 15.23
N ALA A 120 9.96 -16.36 14.57
CA ALA A 120 9.29 -17.60 14.96
C ALA A 120 8.98 -17.77 16.46
N SER A 121 9.29 -16.76 17.29
CA SER A 121 8.80 -16.67 18.65
C SER A 121 7.41 -16.08 18.55
N ARG A 122 6.39 -16.90 18.78
CA ARG A 122 4.98 -16.48 18.89
C ARG A 122 4.72 -15.56 20.11
N SER A 123 5.77 -15.03 20.74
CA SER A 123 5.73 -14.18 21.93
C SER A 123 7.03 -13.36 22.02
N SER A 124 7.32 -12.52 21.03
CA SER A 124 8.33 -11.45 21.23
C SER A 124 7.67 -10.33 22.04
N SER A 125 8.31 -9.84 23.09
CA SER A 125 7.85 -8.67 23.85
C SER A 125 8.04 -7.39 23.02
N ILE A 126 7.40 -6.30 23.43
CA ILE A 126 7.75 -4.97 22.90
C ILE A 126 9.22 -4.70 23.23
N GLY A 127 10.00 -4.22 22.25
CA GLY A 127 11.45 -4.00 22.39
C GLY A 127 12.25 -4.56 21.22
N TYR A 128 12.67 -3.67 20.32
CA TYR A 128 13.51 -3.96 19.18
C TYR A 128 14.50 -2.81 18.96
N ASP A 129 15.77 -3.16 18.81
CA ASP A 129 16.83 -2.30 18.29
C ASP A 129 17.61 -3.15 17.29
N GLY A 130 17.49 -2.86 16.00
CA GLY A 130 18.13 -3.67 14.97
C GLY A 130 18.35 -2.94 13.66
N VAL A 131 19.33 -3.43 12.90
CA VAL A 131 19.61 -2.97 11.54
C VAL A 131 18.93 -3.91 10.56
N VAL A 132 18.10 -3.36 9.68
CA VAL A 132 17.42 -4.11 8.60
C VAL A 132 17.70 -3.47 7.26
N ASN A 133 17.54 -4.23 6.18
CA ASN A 133 17.64 -3.70 4.82
C ASN A 133 16.23 -3.32 4.33
N LEU A 134 15.95 -2.02 4.22
CA LEU A 134 14.64 -1.53 3.76
C LEU A 134 14.57 -1.54 2.23
N PRO A 135 13.48 -2.05 1.65
CA PRO A 135 13.24 -1.97 0.22
C PRO A 135 12.82 -0.54 -0.16
N ILE A 136 12.88 -0.22 -1.45
CA ILE A 136 12.26 1.00 -1.97
C ILE A 136 10.73 0.85 -1.87
N ALA A 137 10.07 1.91 -1.39
CA ALA A 137 8.63 2.04 -1.35
C ALA A 137 8.03 1.95 -2.76
N SER A 138 6.90 1.25 -2.89
CA SER A 138 6.09 1.26 -4.10
C SER A 138 4.62 1.04 -3.72
N SER A 139 3.70 1.40 -4.61
CA SER A 139 2.24 1.24 -4.42
C SER A 139 1.79 -0.20 -4.14
N VAL A 140 2.63 -1.19 -4.47
CA VAL A 140 2.38 -2.62 -4.23
C VAL A 140 3.27 -3.22 -3.14
N ASN A 141 4.21 -2.44 -2.59
CA ASN A 141 5.11 -2.87 -1.53
C ASN A 141 4.75 -2.16 -0.23
N LEU A 142 4.00 -2.87 0.64
CA LEU A 142 3.63 -2.41 1.99
C LEU A 142 4.81 -2.21 2.94
N GLY A 143 6.04 -2.42 2.45
CA GLY A 143 7.25 -2.47 3.23
C GLY A 143 7.55 -3.86 3.79
N TYR A 144 8.77 -4.02 4.28
CA TYR A 144 9.20 -5.23 4.95
C TYR A 144 8.79 -5.18 6.41
N ASN A 145 8.22 -6.29 6.88
CA ASN A 145 8.08 -6.52 8.31
C ASN A 145 9.46 -6.67 8.93
N PHE A 146 9.86 -5.68 9.73
CA PHE A 146 11.17 -5.68 10.38
C PHE A 146 11.10 -6.18 11.83
N TYR A 147 9.92 -6.13 12.45
CA TYR A 147 9.72 -6.65 13.80
C TYR A 147 8.27 -6.97 14.06
N SER A 148 8.07 -8.03 14.83
CA SER A 148 6.75 -8.48 15.24
C SER A 148 6.77 -8.71 16.75
N PHE A 149 5.82 -8.14 17.51
CA PHE A 149 5.66 -8.38 18.95
C PHE A 149 4.21 -8.69 19.40
N THR A 150 4.05 -9.17 20.63
CA THR A 150 2.75 -9.31 21.31
C THR A 150 2.54 -8.09 22.21
N GLY A 151 1.42 -7.38 22.02
CA GLY A 151 1.03 -6.23 22.81
C GLY A 151 0.74 -6.63 24.25
N ASP A 152 1.00 -5.71 25.16
CA ASP A 152 0.79 -5.89 26.61
C ASP A 152 -0.13 -4.80 27.21
N GLY A 153 -0.70 -3.92 26.37
CA GLY A 153 -1.48 -2.76 26.80
C GLY A 153 -0.71 -1.44 26.77
N SER A 154 0.62 -1.48 26.54
CA SER A 154 1.45 -0.28 26.54
C SER A 154 1.31 0.54 25.25
N THR A 155 1.59 1.84 25.37
CA THR A 155 1.88 2.72 24.22
C THR A 155 3.20 2.29 23.59
N VAL A 156 3.20 2.06 22.28
CA VAL A 156 4.35 1.60 21.50
C VAL A 156 4.80 2.67 20.52
N TYR A 157 6.11 2.87 20.45
CA TYR A 157 6.80 3.68 19.45
C TYR A 157 7.45 2.75 18.45
N ALA A 158 7.10 2.87 17.17
CA ALA A 158 7.78 2.18 16.08
C ALA A 158 8.36 3.23 15.12
N TYR A 159 9.67 3.22 14.90
CA TYR A 159 10.33 4.28 14.13
C TYR A 159 11.69 3.87 13.56
N ALA A 160 12.16 4.62 12.57
CA ALA A 160 13.53 4.55 12.09
C ALA A 160 14.43 5.53 12.88
N LYS A 161 15.56 5.05 13.40
CA LYS A 161 16.62 5.88 13.98
C LYS A 161 17.61 6.37 12.93
N THR A 162 17.88 5.53 11.92
CA THR A 162 18.66 5.90 10.73
C THR A 162 17.98 5.31 9.50
N LEU A 163 18.23 5.91 8.33
CA LEU A 163 17.71 5.46 7.06
C LEU A 163 18.79 5.48 5.98
N PRO A 164 18.63 4.68 4.91
CA PRO A 164 19.46 4.81 3.73
C PRO A 164 19.21 6.12 2.97
N GLY A 165 17.96 6.61 2.96
CA GLY A 165 17.57 7.93 2.42
C GLY A 165 17.03 8.87 3.51
N ASP A 166 16.24 9.87 3.11
CA ASP A 166 15.74 10.90 4.03
C ASP A 166 14.37 10.60 4.64
N LYS A 167 13.59 9.73 3.98
CA LYS A 167 12.21 9.42 4.36
C LYS A 167 11.90 7.93 4.25
N TYR A 168 10.91 7.49 5.02
CA TYR A 168 10.41 6.13 5.02
C TYR A 168 8.90 6.11 5.25
N ASN A 169 8.29 5.01 4.84
CA ASN A 169 6.90 4.69 5.18
C ASN A 169 6.94 3.68 6.33
N ILE A 170 6.00 3.81 7.27
CA ILE A 170 5.80 2.85 8.34
C ILE A 170 4.32 2.46 8.44
N ALA A 171 4.05 1.20 8.73
CA ALA A 171 2.70 0.67 8.87
C ALA A 171 2.65 -0.35 10.00
N ILE A 172 1.54 -0.38 10.73
CA ILE A 172 1.28 -1.37 11.78
C ILE A 172 0.12 -2.26 11.34
N TYR A 173 0.32 -3.56 11.42
CA TYR A 173 -0.71 -4.57 11.16
C TYR A 173 -1.01 -5.35 12.43
N ASP A 174 -2.29 -5.51 12.75
CA ASP A 174 -2.76 -6.37 13.83
C ASP A 174 -3.09 -7.75 13.25
N GLU A 175 -2.24 -8.74 13.55
CA GLU A 175 -2.44 -10.11 13.07
C GLU A 175 -3.68 -10.77 13.70
N ASP A 176 -4.17 -10.33 14.86
CA ASP A 176 -5.36 -10.94 15.47
C ASP A 176 -6.64 -10.41 14.84
N LEU A 177 -6.70 -9.11 14.53
CA LEU A 177 -7.80 -8.50 13.80
C LEU A 177 -7.71 -8.70 12.28
N LYS A 178 -6.57 -9.17 11.78
CA LYS A 178 -6.25 -9.29 10.35
C LYS A 178 -6.39 -7.99 9.57
N SER A 179 -6.16 -6.85 10.23
CA SER A 179 -6.33 -5.51 9.66
C SER A 179 -5.13 -4.64 9.94
N ASP A 180 -4.88 -3.68 9.06
CA ASP A 180 -3.97 -2.58 9.35
C ASP A 180 -4.55 -1.69 10.46
N VAL A 181 -3.66 -1.22 11.34
CA VAL A 181 -3.94 -0.24 12.40
C VAL A 181 -3.71 1.18 11.88
N CYS A 182 -2.67 1.35 11.06
CA CYS A 182 -2.33 2.63 10.45
C CYS A 182 -1.32 2.48 9.30
N TYR A 183 -1.26 3.52 8.48
CA TYR A 183 -0.20 3.74 7.52
C TYR A 183 0.30 5.19 7.60
N MET A 184 1.61 5.32 7.53
CA MET A 184 2.32 6.54 7.82
C MET A 184 3.43 6.76 6.77
N PRO A 185 3.10 7.41 5.63
CA PRO A 185 4.06 7.67 4.57
C PRO A 185 4.99 8.84 4.89
N ASN A 186 6.08 8.93 4.12
CA ASN A 186 6.97 10.09 4.04
C ASN A 186 7.51 10.59 5.39
N THR A 187 7.66 9.68 6.35
CA THR A 187 8.13 9.92 7.71
C THR A 187 9.63 10.17 7.72
N ILE A 188 10.12 11.04 8.63
CA ILE A 188 11.56 11.28 8.83
C ILE A 188 12.08 10.48 10.05
N PRO A 189 13.39 10.17 10.13
CA PRO A 189 13.95 9.47 11.29
C PRO A 189 13.72 10.20 12.62
N GLY A 190 13.49 9.42 13.68
CA GLY A 190 13.35 9.91 15.06
C GLY A 190 12.14 9.32 15.78
N ARG A 191 12.24 9.21 17.10
CA ARG A 191 11.23 8.59 17.98
C ARG A 191 9.86 9.24 17.82
N ASP A 192 9.84 10.57 17.83
CA ASP A 192 8.62 11.38 17.83
C ASP A 192 7.91 11.38 16.47
N TYR A 193 8.66 11.17 15.39
CA TYR A 193 8.12 11.21 14.02
C TYR A 193 7.52 9.89 13.57
N GLY A 194 7.86 8.78 14.22
CA GLY A 194 7.38 7.45 13.86
C GLY A 194 5.90 7.22 14.20
N CYS A 195 5.51 5.95 14.20
CA CYS A 195 4.17 5.55 14.60
C CYS A 195 4.09 5.34 16.10
N ILE A 196 3.11 6.00 16.74
CA ILE A 196 2.81 5.82 18.15
C ILE A 196 1.38 5.29 18.28
N PHE A 197 1.19 4.17 18.98
CA PHE A 197 -0.14 3.57 19.16
C PHE A 197 -0.27 2.81 20.48
N ALA A 198 -1.49 2.68 21.00
CA ALA A 198 -1.75 1.82 22.16
C ALA A 198 -1.92 0.37 21.69
N SER A 199 -1.05 -0.53 22.18
CA SER A 199 -1.18 -1.96 21.88
C SER A 199 -2.28 -2.62 22.73
N VAL A 200 -2.99 -3.60 22.17
CA VAL A 200 -3.95 -4.40 22.93
C VAL A 200 -3.23 -5.61 23.53
N ASN A 201 -3.49 -5.89 24.81
CA ASN A 201 -2.88 -7.03 25.50
C ASN A 201 -3.25 -8.35 24.81
N GLY A 202 -2.23 -9.13 24.44
CA GLY A 202 -2.38 -10.42 23.77
C GLY A 202 -2.50 -10.33 22.24
N HIS A 203 -2.69 -9.14 21.66
CA HIS A 203 -2.71 -8.96 20.21
C HIS A 203 -1.30 -9.00 19.63
N ARG A 204 -1.15 -9.58 18.45
CA ARG A 204 0.11 -9.77 17.74
C ARG A 204 0.23 -8.70 16.66
N TYR A 205 1.26 -7.87 16.76
CA TYR A 205 1.51 -6.78 15.81
C TYR A 205 2.72 -7.05 14.92
N ASP A 206 2.63 -6.59 13.68
CA ASP A 206 3.72 -6.51 12.70
C ASP A 206 4.04 -5.04 12.39
N CYS A 207 5.31 -4.68 12.52
CA CYS A 207 5.84 -3.37 12.14
C CYS A 207 6.49 -3.47 10.76
N ARG A 208 5.88 -2.81 9.76
CA ARG A 208 6.38 -2.79 8.38
C ARG A 208 6.98 -1.45 8.04
N ALA A 209 8.06 -1.46 7.26
CA ALA A 209 8.69 -0.24 6.76
C ALA A 209 9.29 -0.39 5.35
N SER A 210 9.30 0.71 4.62
CA SER A 210 9.99 0.86 3.33
C SER A 210 10.65 2.22 3.23
N SER A 211 11.76 2.32 2.52
CA SER A 211 12.47 3.59 2.33
C SER A 211 12.01 4.30 1.06
N VAL A 212 11.91 5.63 1.11
CA VAL A 212 11.50 6.46 -0.04
C VAL A 212 12.74 6.76 -0.89
N GLY A 213 12.71 6.37 -2.18
CA GLY A 213 13.73 6.71 -3.17
C GLY A 213 15.06 5.95 -3.09
N LEU A 214 15.39 5.30 -1.96
CA LEU A 214 16.66 4.58 -1.81
C LEU A 214 16.53 3.35 -0.90
N SER A 215 16.89 2.16 -1.39
CA SER A 215 17.00 0.96 -0.54
C SER A 215 18.33 0.92 0.21
N GLY A 216 18.35 0.24 1.35
CA GLY A 216 19.57 0.03 2.12
C GLY A 216 19.35 -0.17 3.61
N HIS A 217 20.45 -0.17 4.35
CA HIS A 217 20.44 -0.41 5.78
C HIS A 217 19.82 0.75 6.56
N ALA A 218 18.85 0.43 7.42
CA ALA A 218 18.21 1.33 8.35
C ALA A 218 18.28 0.73 9.76
N LYS A 219 18.51 1.56 10.77
CA LYS A 219 18.35 1.17 12.17
C LYS A 219 16.90 1.43 12.58
N MET A 220 16.15 0.37 12.87
CA MET A 220 14.75 0.43 13.26
C MET A 220 14.59 0.14 14.75
N MET A 221 13.58 0.76 15.34
CA MET A 221 13.29 0.72 16.77
C MET A 221 11.83 0.38 17.01
N VAL A 222 11.56 -0.46 18.00
CA VAL A 222 10.23 -0.65 18.60
C VAL A 222 10.38 -0.63 20.11
N GLU A 223 9.73 0.29 20.81
CA GLU A 223 9.87 0.43 22.26
C GLU A 223 8.58 0.92 22.90
N VAL A 224 8.48 0.76 24.21
CA VAL A 224 7.38 1.34 25.00
C VAL A 224 7.69 2.80 25.35
N GLU A 225 6.66 3.55 25.74
CA GLU A 225 6.80 4.90 26.30
C GLU A 225 7.79 4.97 27.47
#